data_AF-A0A5S3XRK7-F1
#
_entry.id   AF-A0A5S3XRK7-F1
#
_cell.length_a   1.000
_cell.length_b   1.000
_cell.length_c   1.000
_cell.angle_alpha   90.00
_cell.angle_beta   90.00
_cell.angle_gamma   90.00
#
_symmetry.space_group_name_H-M   'P 1'
#
loop_
_entity.id
_entity.type
_entity.pdbx_description
1 polymer ?
#
loop_
_entity_poly.entity_id
_entity_poly.type
_entity_poly.pdbx_seq_one_letter_code
_entity_poly.pdbx_strand_id
1 'polypeptide(L)'
;MIIIAVILVITLIKTSLLGLGLISILIATLSLFIIKKLSLSHDLTQAFTKIYNIALYGHLSIYAILCIKLLFFNNVTDIPAFIAGHFIIHHVLSGLTSVLLMFFTIKLYVNRKSLMSAHKVH
;
A
#
# COMPACT_ATOMS: atom_id res chain seq x y z
N MET A 1 -20.35 -3.98 2.52
CA MET A 1 -19.57 -3.39 1.40
C MET A 1 -18.28 -2.73 1.89
N ILE A 2 -18.33 -1.80 2.85
CA ILE A 2 -17.11 -1.15 3.40
C ILE A 2 -16.12 -2.13 4.04
N ILE A 3 -16.63 -3.21 4.64
CA ILE A 3 -15.82 -4.27 5.27
C ILE A 3 -14.83 -4.89 4.29
N ILE A 4 -15.23 -5.10 3.03
CA ILE A 4 -14.36 -5.67 2.00
C ILE A 4 -13.17 -4.75 1.73
N ALA A 5 -13.41 -3.43 1.63
CA ALA A 5 -12.33 -2.47 1.44
C ALA A 5 -11.37 -2.43 2.64
N VAL A 6 -11.89 -2.52 3.86
CA VAL A 6 -11.05 -2.58 5.07
C VAL A 6 -10.21 -3.87 5.11
N ILE A 7 -10.79 -5.02 4.77
CA ILE A 7 -10.05 -6.30 4.70
C ILE A 7 -8.91 -6.20 3.68
N LEU A 8 -9.16 -5.64 2.49
CA LEU A 8 -8.13 -5.47 1.46
C LEU A 8 -6.98 -4.58 1.94
N VAL A 9 -7.29 -3.49 2.65
CA VAL A 9 -6.28 -2.62 3.27
C VAL A 9 -5.45 -3.37 4.32
N ILE A 10 -6.10 -4.14 5.21
CA ILE A 10 -5.39 -4.92 6.25
C ILE A 10 -4.49 -5.97 5.61
N THR A 11 -4.97 -6.65 4.57
CA THR A 11 -4.17 -7.59 3.80
C THR A 11 -2.95 -6.91 3.20
N LEU A 12 -3.11 -5.73 2.59
CA LEU A 12 -2.00 -4.95 2.03
C LEU A 12 -0.96 -4.53 3.07
N ILE A 13 -1.41 -4.10 4.26
CA ILE A 13 -0.52 -3.77 5.39
C ILE A 13 0.30 -5.01 5.76
N LYS A 14 -0.35 -6.17 5.91
CA LYS A 14 0.31 -7.41 6.30
C LYS A 14 1.28 -7.92 5.23
N THR A 15 0.88 -7.92 3.96
CA THR A 15 1.76 -8.38 2.87
C THR A 15 2.95 -7.44 2.67
N SER A 16 2.77 -6.14 2.91
CA SER A 16 3.86 -5.17 2.89
C SER A 16 4.84 -5.40 4.06
N LEU A 17 4.34 -5.68 5.27
CA LEU A 17 5.22 -6.03 6.40
C LEU A 17 6.01 -7.32 6.16
N LEU A 18 5.43 -8.29 5.44
CA LEU A 18 6.12 -9.52 5.06
C LEU A 18 7.18 -9.30 3.96
N GLY A 19 7.28 -8.10 3.39
CA GLY A 19 8.19 -7.82 2.28
C GLY A 19 7.77 -8.46 0.95
N LEU A 20 6.50 -8.88 0.80
CA LEU A 20 5.99 -9.50 -0.43
C LEU A 20 5.55 -8.41 -1.42
N GLY A 21 6.52 -7.70 -2.00
CA GLY A 21 6.29 -6.51 -2.82
C GLY A 21 5.43 -6.76 -4.06
N LEU A 22 5.82 -7.73 -4.88
CA LEU A 22 5.06 -8.11 -6.08
C LEU A 22 3.61 -8.53 -5.76
N ILE A 23 3.43 -9.30 -4.68
CA ILE A 23 2.09 -9.71 -4.24
C ILE A 23 1.29 -8.48 -3.79
N SER A 24 1.93 -7.54 -3.08
CA SER A 24 1.27 -6.31 -2.64
C SER A 24 0.86 -5.43 -3.83
N ILE A 25 1.65 -5.37 -4.91
CA ILE A 25 1.29 -4.69 -6.17
C ILE A 25 0.05 -5.33 -6.79
N LEU A 26 0.02 -6.67 -6.86
CA LEU A 26 -1.12 -7.40 -7.43
C LEU A 26 -2.40 -7.14 -6.62
N ILE A 27 -2.31 -7.23 -5.29
CA ILE A 27 -3.44 -6.98 -4.39
C ILE A 27 -3.89 -5.52 -4.48
N ALA A 28 -2.98 -4.55 -4.56
CA ALA A 28 -3.32 -3.12 -4.66
C ALA A 28 -4.04 -2.83 -5.98
N THR A 29 -3.55 -3.39 -7.08
CA THR A 29 -4.16 -3.26 -8.41
C THR A 29 -5.56 -3.87 -8.42
N LEU A 30 -5.71 -5.08 -7.88
CA LEU A 30 -7.02 -5.74 -7.78
C LEU A 30 -7.98 -4.95 -6.88
N SER A 31 -7.48 -4.38 -5.77
CA SER A 31 -8.27 -3.56 -4.85
C SER A 31 -8.81 -2.29 -5.52
N LEU A 32 -8.02 -1.65 -6.39
CA LEU A 32 -8.46 -0.51 -7.20
C LEU A 32 -9.56 -0.87 -8.20
N PHE A 33 -9.54 -2.10 -8.74
CA PHE A 33 -10.61 -2.57 -9.61
C PHE A 33 -11.87 -2.90 -8.80
N ILE A 34 -11.73 -3.56 -7.66
CA ILE A 34 -12.83 -3.94 -6.77
C ILE A 34 -13.53 -2.70 -6.20
N ILE A 35 -12.79 -1.68 -5.76
CA ILE A 35 -13.38 -0.48 -5.14
C ILE A 35 -14.26 0.31 -6.10
N LYS A 36 -13.95 0.29 -7.41
CA LYS A 36 -14.77 0.92 -8.46
C LYS A 36 -16.09 0.17 -8.70
N LYS A 37 -16.13 -1.14 -8.43
CA LYS A 37 -17.33 -1.98 -8.59
C LYS A 37 -18.21 -2.01 -7.33
N LEU A 38 -17.68 -1.65 -6.17
CA LEU A 38 -18.43 -1.57 -4.93
C LEU A 38 -19.31 -0.30 -4.92
N SER A 39 -20.59 -0.46 -4.60
CA SER A 39 -21.55 0.64 -4.37
C SER A 39 -21.26 1.39 -3.06
N LEU A 40 -20.12 2.06 -2.98
CA LEU A 40 -19.75 2.97 -1.89
C LEU A 40 -20.04 4.42 -2.28
N SER A 41 -20.25 5.27 -1.27
CA SER A 41 -20.32 6.73 -1.46
C SER A 41 -19.05 7.24 -2.13
N HIS A 42 -19.20 8.26 -2.98
CA HIS A 42 -18.11 8.84 -3.77
C HIS A 42 -16.89 9.22 -2.92
N ASP A 43 -17.12 9.88 -1.77
CA ASP A 43 -16.05 10.29 -0.85
C ASP A 43 -15.25 9.11 -0.31
N LEU A 44 -15.93 8.01 -0.05
CA LEU A 44 -15.34 6.81 0.54
C LEU A 44 -14.55 6.03 -0.51
N THR A 45 -15.09 5.91 -1.73
CA THR A 45 -14.38 5.34 -2.89
C THR A 45 -13.11 6.13 -3.15
N GLN A 46 -13.15 7.46 -3.13
CA GLN A 46 -11.98 8.30 -3.36
C GLN A 46 -10.94 8.14 -2.23
N ALA A 47 -11.38 8.06 -0.98
CA ALA A 47 -10.48 7.84 0.16
C ALA A 47 -9.74 6.50 0.07
N PHE A 48 -10.47 5.40 -0.18
CA PHE A 48 -9.84 4.08 -0.36
C PHE A 48 -8.95 4.03 -1.61
N THR A 49 -9.37 4.66 -2.71
CA THR A 49 -8.54 4.76 -3.93
C THR A 49 -7.20 5.43 -3.64
N LYS A 50 -7.19 6.51 -2.84
CA LYS A 50 -5.93 7.15 -2.40
C LYS A 50 -5.04 6.18 -1.61
N ILE A 51 -5.62 5.44 -0.66
CA ILE A 51 -4.88 4.45 0.14
C ILE A 51 -4.26 3.36 -0.75
N TYR A 52 -5.03 2.79 -1.67
CA TYR A 52 -4.51 1.76 -2.58
C TYR A 52 -3.48 2.28 -3.57
N ASN A 53 -3.64 3.52 -4.05
CA ASN A 53 -2.63 4.16 -4.91
C ASN A 53 -1.31 4.40 -4.14
N ILE A 54 -1.37 4.80 -2.86
CA ILE A 54 -0.16 4.93 -2.03
C ILE A 54 0.55 3.57 -1.92
N ALA A 55 -0.20 2.49 -1.66
CA ALA A 55 0.40 1.14 -1.65
C ALA A 55 1.04 0.80 -2.99
N LEU A 56 0.30 0.97 -4.09
CA LEU A 56 0.74 0.61 -5.43
C LEU A 56 2.00 1.38 -5.84
N TYR A 57 1.96 2.71 -5.74
CA TYR A 57 3.10 3.55 -6.11
C TYR A 57 4.26 3.42 -5.14
N GLY A 58 3.99 3.21 -3.85
CA GLY A 58 5.03 2.91 -2.86
C GLY A 58 5.83 1.69 -3.28
N HIS A 59 5.17 0.57 -3.54
CA HIS A 59 5.83 -0.66 -4.01
C HIS A 59 6.48 -0.51 -5.38
N LEU A 60 5.82 0.12 -6.36
CA LEU A 60 6.42 0.37 -7.67
C LEU A 60 7.70 1.20 -7.58
N SER A 61 7.74 2.20 -6.69
CA SER A 61 8.94 3.03 -6.47
C SER A 61 10.11 2.21 -5.93
N ILE A 62 9.84 1.24 -5.06
CA ILE A 62 10.86 0.32 -4.54
C ILE A 62 11.45 -0.50 -5.68
N TYR A 63 10.60 -1.08 -6.53
CA TYR A 63 11.07 -1.84 -7.70
C TYR A 63 11.80 -0.95 -8.71
N ALA A 64 11.38 0.31 -8.89
CA ALA A 64 12.11 1.25 -9.74
C ALA A 64 13.53 1.52 -9.22
N ILE A 65 13.71 1.73 -7.91
CA ILE A 65 15.03 1.89 -7.28
C ILE A 65 15.89 0.64 -7.48
N LEU A 66 15.30 -0.55 -7.37
CA LEU A 66 15.98 -1.82 -7.62
C LEU A 66 16.42 -1.98 -9.08
N CYS A 67 15.55 -1.63 -10.03
CA CYS A 67 15.88 -1.62 -11.45
C CYS A 67 17.01 -0.64 -11.77
N ILE A 68 17.00 0.55 -11.16
CA ILE A 68 18.10 1.51 -11.30
C ILE A 68 19.40 0.90 -10.76
N LYS A 69 19.36 0.26 -9.58
CA LYS A 69 20.54 -0.38 -8.98
C LYS A 69 21.09 -1.52 -9.87
N LEU A 70 20.23 -2.23 -10.59
CA LEU A 70 20.62 -3.24 -11.59
C LEU A 70 21.39 -2.64 -12.76
N LEU A 71 21.19 -1.37 -13.14
CA LEU A 71 21.95 -0.73 -14.23
C LEU A 71 23.41 -0.43 -13.86
N PHE A 72 23.75 -0.43 -12.56
CA PHE A 72 25.11 -0.19 -12.07
C PHE A 72 25.90 -1.50 -11.85
N PHE A 73 25.35 -2.64 -12.27
CA PHE A 73 26.03 -3.92 -12.23
C PHE A 73 27.08 -4.02 -13.32
N ASN A 74 28.34 -4.19 -12.92
CA ASN A 74 29.42 -4.44 -13.86
C ASN A 74 29.93 -5.89 -13.79
N ASN A 75 29.77 -6.58 -12.64
CA ASN A 75 30.30 -7.94 -12.46
C ASN A 75 29.26 -8.88 -11.81
N VAL A 76 29.39 -10.18 -12.12
CA VAL A 76 28.57 -11.26 -11.52
C VAL A 76 28.81 -11.39 -10.01
N THR A 77 29.99 -10.97 -9.52
CA THR A 77 30.34 -10.94 -8.10
C THR A 77 29.49 -9.97 -7.28
N ASP A 78 28.81 -9.03 -7.92
CA ASP A 78 27.98 -8.04 -7.23
C ASP A 78 26.59 -8.62 -6.87
N ILE A 79 26.21 -9.77 -7.47
CA ILE A 79 24.87 -10.37 -7.32
C ILE A 79 24.50 -10.63 -5.85
N PRO A 80 25.37 -11.21 -5.01
CA PRO A 80 25.07 -11.41 -3.59
C PRO A 80 24.84 -10.08 -2.84
N ALA A 81 25.64 -9.05 -3.14
CA ALA A 81 25.50 -7.73 -2.53
C ALA A 81 24.19 -7.04 -2.97
N PHE A 82 23.74 -7.29 -4.20
CA PHE A 82 22.43 -6.83 -4.68
C PHE A 82 21.29 -7.54 -4.00
N ILE A 83 21.34 -8.86 -3.85
CA ILE A 83 20.29 -9.61 -3.16
C ILE A 83 20.18 -9.15 -1.70
N ALA A 84 21.30 -9.02 -0.99
CA ALA A 84 21.32 -8.52 0.39
C ALA A 84 20.76 -7.09 0.48
N GLY A 85 21.23 -6.20 -0.40
CA GLY A 85 20.72 -4.84 -0.47
C GLY A 85 19.26 -4.76 -0.90
N HIS A 86 18.79 -5.69 -1.75
CA HIS A 86 17.39 -5.81 -2.13
C HIS A 86 16.55 -6.14 -0.91
N PHE A 87 16.91 -7.18 -0.15
CA PHE A 87 16.19 -7.54 1.07
C PHE A 87 16.10 -6.35 2.04
N ILE A 88 17.19 -5.62 2.27
CA ILE A 88 17.20 -4.48 3.21
C ILE A 88 16.34 -3.33 2.67
N ILE A 89 16.65 -2.82 1.48
CA ILE A 89 15.98 -1.63 0.91
C ILE A 89 14.50 -1.92 0.70
N HIS A 90 14.19 -3.10 0.14
CA HIS A 90 12.83 -3.53 -0.11
C HIS A 90 12.05 -3.65 1.19
N HIS A 91 12.60 -4.33 2.20
CA HIS A 91 11.89 -4.54 3.46
C HIS A 91 11.68 -3.23 4.24
N VAL A 92 12.69 -2.35 4.28
CA VAL A 92 12.58 -1.04 4.96
C VAL A 92 11.53 -0.16 4.28
N LEU A 93 11.58 -0.01 2.95
CA LEU A 93 10.62 0.82 2.23
C LEU A 93 9.21 0.20 2.21
N SER A 94 9.12 -1.13 2.18
CA SER A 94 7.85 -1.85 2.30
C SER A 94 7.23 -1.65 3.69
N GLY A 95 8.05 -1.67 4.74
CA GLY A 95 7.65 -1.31 6.10
C GLY A 95 7.14 0.13 6.20
N LEU A 96 7.86 1.09 5.62
CA LEU A 96 7.42 2.49 5.54
C LEU A 96 6.08 2.63 4.82
N THR A 97 5.90 1.93 3.69
CA THR A 97 4.64 1.92 2.94
C THR A 97 3.49 1.39 3.82
N SER A 98 3.75 0.35 4.61
CA SER A 98 2.78 -0.21 5.57
C SER A 98 2.39 0.78 6.67
N VAL A 99 3.36 1.52 7.22
CA VAL A 99 3.11 2.58 8.20
C VAL A 99 2.23 3.69 7.61
N LEU A 100 2.52 4.13 6.38
CA LEU A 100 1.70 5.13 5.69
C LEU A 100 0.28 4.62 5.46
N LEU A 101 0.12 3.39 4.98
CA LEU A 101 -1.16 2.72 4.81
C LEU A 101 -1.96 2.73 6.12
N MET A 102 -1.34 2.32 7.22
CA MET A 102 -1.96 2.30 8.55
C MET A 102 -2.39 3.70 8.99
N PHE A 103 -1.51 4.71 8.86
CA PHE A 103 -1.81 6.09 9.21
C PHE A 103 -3.02 6.64 8.44
N PHE A 104 -3.05 6.51 7.11
CA PHE A 104 -4.17 6.99 6.31
C PHE A 104 -5.47 6.24 6.59
N THR A 105 -5.38 4.94 6.89
CA THR A 105 -6.54 4.13 7.28
C THR A 105 -7.14 4.58 8.61
N ILE A 106 -6.29 4.82 9.61
CA ILE A 106 -6.72 5.35 10.92
C ILE A 106 -7.34 6.74 10.75
N LYS A 107 -6.69 7.63 9.99
CA LYS A 107 -7.20 8.97 9.71
C LYS A 107 -8.58 8.93 9.05
N LEU A 108 -8.79 8.03 8.08
CA LEU A 108 -10.09 7.83 7.44
C LEU A 108 -11.15 7.39 8.46
N TYR A 109 -10.82 6.42 9.32
CA TYR A 109 -11.74 5.93 10.35
C TYR A 109 -12.14 7.03 11.35
N VAL A 110 -11.16 7.79 11.87
CA VAL A 110 -11.38 8.88 12.82
C VAL A 110 -12.25 9.98 12.20
N ASN A 111 -11.95 10.41 10.98
CA ASN A 111 -12.72 11.44 10.29
C ASN A 111 -14.19 11.01 10.10
N ARG A 112 -14.44 9.74 9.77
CA ARG A 112 -15.82 9.24 9.61
C ARG A 112 -16.56 9.14 10.94
N LYS A 113 -15.89 8.72 12.01
CA LYS A 113 -16.47 8.71 13.36
C LYS A 113 -16.84 10.12 13.83
N SER A 114 -15.97 11.10 13.57
CA SER A 114 -16.23 12.52 13.86
C SER A 114 -17.47 13.04 13.13
N LEU A 115 -17.61 12.73 11.84
CA LEU A 115 -18.77 13.15 11.03
C LEU A 115 -20.08 12.51 11.50
N MET A 116 -20.06 11.22 11.88
CA MET A 116 -21.25 10.55 12.44
C MET A 116 -21.63 11.07 13.83
N SER A 117 -20.65 11.49 14.64
CA SER A 117 -20.92 12.07 15.96
C SER A 117 -21.52 13.47 15.86
N ALA A 118 -21.12 14.27 14.86
CA ALA A 118 -21.67 15.62 14.63
C ALA A 118 -23.11 15.59 14.12
N HIS A 119 -23.49 14.58 13.31
CA HIS A 119 -24.85 14.43 12.80
C HIS A 119 -25.87 13.97 13.86
N LYS A 120 -25.42 13.44 14.99
CA LYS A 120 -26.28 12.98 16.10
C LYS A 120 -26.68 14.10 17.07
N VAL A 121 -26.20 15.33 16.87
CA VAL A 121 -26.40 16.49 17.75
C VAL A 121 -27.43 17.48 17.18
N HIS A 122 -28.14 17.10 16.12
CA HIS A 122 -29.30 17.81 15.57
C HIS A 122 -30.50 16.88 15.50
#